data_AF-A0A1Y3N2U9-F1
#
_entry.id   AF-A0A1Y3N2U9-F1
#
_cell.length_a   1.000
_cell.length_b   1.000
_cell.length_c   1.000
_cell.angle_alpha   90.00
_cell.angle_beta   90.00
_cell.angle_gamma   90.00
#
_symmetry.space_group_name_H-M   'P 1'
#
loop_
_entity.id
_entity.type
_entity.pdbx_description
1 polymer ?
#
loop_
_entity_poly.entity_id
_entity_poly.type
_entity_poly.pdbx_seq_one_letter_code
_entity_poly.pdbx_strand_id
1 'polypeptide(L)'
;MHPHTPYFMYTVTAIQLITFIISLYLNFRSSGSPFAKISMNGNIMIGPETYHLIHMGARYSPCMKNVEPVTANATIQCFPGMKGSLNDGVNCALSDYCGLGMEVGEQPNQWFRFITPIFLHSGLLHILFNLIFQIRTGVDMEKDFGSWRIGIIYMATGIFGFAFGAYNSIATSVGCSGALYGLIGCLFLDLIQSWKIIVNPWAELFKMLGVIVVSLSIGLCHFIDNSAHVGGFISGILTGLIFLPTIAFSKRDLRIKRTAMIVSIFVTAYAYYWVFKTFYSENQKCKWCKYINCIDYKDWCKNYE
;
A
#
# COMPACT_ATOMS: atom_id res chain seq x y z
N MET A 1 -9.12 19.00 -25.51
CA MET A 1 -8.02 18.01 -25.47
C MET A 1 -8.63 16.66 -25.74
N HIS A 2 -8.01 15.82 -26.57
CA HIS A 2 -8.50 14.44 -26.76
C HIS A 2 -8.14 13.62 -25.52
N PRO A 3 -9.08 12.82 -24.97
CA PRO A 3 -8.80 11.99 -23.81
C PRO A 3 -7.72 10.95 -24.16
N HIS A 4 -6.78 10.75 -23.24
CA HIS A 4 -5.79 9.69 -23.37
C HIS A 4 -6.44 8.31 -23.24
N THR A 5 -5.86 7.30 -23.89
CA THR A 5 -6.29 5.91 -23.69
C THR A 5 -5.70 5.37 -22.38
N PRO A 6 -6.52 4.85 -21.45
CA PRO A 6 -6.09 4.49 -20.10
C PRO A 6 -5.40 3.11 -20.03
N TYR A 7 -4.24 2.97 -20.67
CA TYR A 7 -3.50 1.70 -20.73
C TYR A 7 -3.02 1.23 -19.35
N PHE A 8 -2.46 2.12 -18.53
CA PHE A 8 -1.82 1.75 -17.26
C PHE A 8 -2.82 1.16 -16.27
N MET A 9 -3.97 1.81 -16.06
CA MET A 9 -5.00 1.36 -15.13
C MET A 9 -5.57 0.00 -15.52
N TYR A 10 -5.82 -0.23 -16.81
CA TYR A 10 -6.29 -1.54 -17.27
C TYR A 10 -5.23 -2.62 -17.11
N THR A 11 -3.96 -2.34 -17.44
CA THR A 11 -2.86 -3.29 -17.26
C THR A 11 -2.68 -3.66 -15.78
N VAL A 12 -2.62 -2.68 -14.89
CA VAL A 12 -2.46 -2.93 -13.44
C VAL A 12 -3.66 -3.69 -12.88
N THR A 13 -4.87 -3.34 -13.29
CA THR A 13 -6.10 -4.08 -12.91
C THR A 13 -6.03 -5.54 -13.34
N ALA A 14 -5.60 -5.82 -14.58
CA ALA A 14 -5.45 -7.18 -15.06
C ALA A 14 -4.42 -7.97 -14.25
N ILE A 15 -3.27 -7.36 -13.93
CA ILE A 15 -2.23 -7.98 -13.09
C ILE A 15 -2.78 -8.29 -11.68
N GLN A 16 -3.54 -7.38 -11.09
CA GLN A 16 -4.14 -7.56 -9.77
C GLN A 16 -5.17 -8.71 -9.76
N LEU A 17 -5.99 -8.82 -10.80
CA LEU A 17 -6.93 -9.93 -10.95
C LEU A 17 -6.19 -11.27 -11.12
N ILE A 18 -5.17 -11.32 -11.98
CA ILE A 18 -4.36 -12.53 -12.23
C ILE A 18 -3.68 -12.99 -10.94
N THR A 19 -2.99 -12.08 -10.25
CA THR A 19 -2.27 -12.41 -9.01
C THR A 19 -3.23 -12.82 -7.89
N PHE A 20 -4.42 -12.22 -7.82
CA PHE A 20 -5.46 -12.65 -6.88
C PHE A 20 -5.95 -14.08 -7.19
N ILE A 21 -6.21 -14.42 -8.45
CA ILE A 21 -6.59 -15.77 -8.86
C ILE A 21 -5.49 -16.78 -8.52
N ILE A 22 -4.22 -16.44 -8.79
CA ILE A 22 -3.08 -17.28 -8.43
C ILE A 22 -3.03 -17.51 -6.91
N SER A 23 -3.25 -16.47 -6.11
CA SER A 23 -3.23 -16.60 -4.64
C SER A 23 -4.30 -17.55 -4.11
N LEU A 24 -5.52 -17.51 -4.68
CA LEU A 24 -6.60 -18.44 -4.33
C LEU A 24 -6.28 -19.88 -4.77
N TYR A 25 -5.65 -20.03 -5.94
CA TYR A 25 -5.23 -21.35 -6.43
C TYR A 25 -4.15 -21.97 -5.53
N LEU A 26 -3.15 -21.20 -5.09
CA LEU A 26 -2.13 -21.67 -4.16
C LEU A 26 -2.71 -22.07 -2.80
N ASN A 27 -3.69 -21.29 -2.32
CA ASN A 27 -4.42 -21.63 -1.10
C ASN A 27 -5.22 -22.93 -1.25
N PHE A 28 -5.88 -23.13 -2.40
CA PHE A 28 -6.62 -24.35 -2.71
C PHE A 28 -5.71 -25.58 -2.77
N ARG A 29 -4.54 -25.46 -3.40
CA ARG A 29 -3.57 -26.56 -3.52
C ARG A 29 -3.02 -27.04 -2.18
N SER A 30 -2.91 -26.16 -1.19
CA SER A 30 -2.34 -26.46 0.13
C SER A 30 -3.40 -26.86 1.16
N SER A 31 -4.55 -26.19 1.16
CA SER A 31 -5.57 -26.34 2.21
C SER A 31 -6.84 -27.10 1.77
N GLY A 32 -6.98 -27.38 0.47
CA GLY A 32 -8.20 -27.94 -0.13
C GLY A 32 -9.35 -26.92 -0.28
N SER A 33 -9.16 -25.66 0.13
CA SER A 33 -10.13 -24.57 0.00
C SER A 33 -9.46 -23.34 -0.61
N PRO A 34 -10.11 -22.59 -1.52
CA PRO A 34 -9.56 -21.33 -2.03
C PRO A 34 -9.51 -20.22 -0.95
N PHE A 35 -10.29 -20.35 0.12
CA PHE A 35 -10.39 -19.37 1.19
C PHE A 35 -9.85 -19.90 2.51
N ALA A 36 -9.19 -19.01 3.26
CA ALA A 36 -8.79 -19.20 4.64
C ALA A 36 -10.00 -19.53 5.53
N LYS A 37 -9.78 -20.35 6.57
CA LYS A 37 -10.86 -20.68 7.52
C LYS A 37 -11.13 -19.48 8.42
N ILE A 38 -12.35 -18.95 8.34
CA ILE A 38 -12.81 -17.75 9.07
C ILE A 38 -12.56 -17.86 10.59
N SER A 39 -12.58 -19.07 11.17
CA SER A 39 -12.49 -19.27 12.62
C SER A 39 -11.10 -19.13 13.24
N MET A 40 -10.02 -19.05 12.45
CA MET A 40 -8.65 -18.96 13.01
C MET A 40 -8.01 -17.57 12.92
N ASN A 41 -8.44 -16.73 11.96
CA ASN A 41 -7.81 -15.44 11.70
C ASN A 41 -8.76 -14.24 11.74
N GLY A 42 -10.08 -14.42 11.95
CA GLY A 42 -11.03 -13.29 11.95
C GLY A 42 -11.04 -12.48 10.64
N ASN A 43 -10.47 -13.01 9.55
CA ASN A 43 -10.34 -12.30 8.29
C ASN A 43 -11.69 -12.25 7.56
N ILE A 44 -12.38 -11.12 7.72
CA ILE A 44 -13.68 -10.82 7.11
C ILE A 44 -13.56 -10.69 5.58
N MET A 45 -12.35 -10.54 5.03
CA MET A 45 -12.13 -10.18 3.62
C MET A 45 -12.39 -11.32 2.61
N ILE A 46 -12.59 -12.57 3.06
CA ILE A 46 -12.79 -13.77 2.21
C ILE A 46 -11.66 -13.95 1.20
N GLY A 47 -10.50 -14.45 1.64
CA GLY A 47 -9.29 -14.54 0.83
C GLY A 47 -8.36 -15.67 1.22
N PRO A 48 -7.17 -15.76 0.58
CA PRO A 48 -6.17 -16.76 0.89
C PRO A 48 -5.56 -16.53 2.29
N GLU A 49 -4.89 -17.54 2.82
CA GLU A 49 -4.11 -17.39 4.07
C GLU A 49 -2.95 -16.39 3.88
N THR A 50 -2.64 -15.63 4.93
CA THR A 50 -1.60 -14.59 4.92
C THR A 50 -0.23 -15.14 4.51
N TYR A 51 0.08 -16.39 4.84
CA TYR A 51 1.33 -17.04 4.43
C TYR A 51 1.51 -17.05 2.91
N HIS A 52 0.49 -17.42 2.14
CA HIS A 52 0.61 -17.46 0.68
C HIS A 52 0.88 -16.07 0.12
N LEU A 53 0.29 -15.04 0.72
CA LEU A 53 0.56 -13.66 0.35
C LEU A 53 2.01 -13.26 0.69
N ILE A 54 2.54 -13.64 1.87
CA ILE A 54 3.95 -13.40 2.21
C ILE A 54 4.86 -14.10 1.20
N HIS A 55 4.62 -15.38 0.91
CA HIS A 55 5.42 -16.15 -0.05
C HIS A 55 5.33 -15.56 -1.48
N MET A 56 4.21 -14.94 -1.85
CA MET A 56 4.03 -14.24 -3.13
C MET A 56 4.62 -12.81 -3.16
N GLY A 57 5.15 -12.30 -2.05
CA GLY A 57 5.78 -10.97 -2.01
C GLY A 57 4.96 -9.89 -1.30
N ALA A 58 4.09 -10.23 -0.35
CA ALA A 58 3.45 -9.23 0.51
C ALA A 58 4.46 -8.40 1.30
N ARG A 59 4.09 -7.21 1.74
CA ARG A 59 4.96 -6.41 2.60
C ARG A 59 5.02 -7.12 3.94
N TYR A 60 6.19 -7.64 4.31
CA TYR A 60 6.41 -8.29 5.60
C TYR A 60 7.82 -7.96 6.07
N SER A 61 7.91 -7.10 7.10
CA SER A 61 9.18 -6.49 7.53
C SER A 61 10.27 -7.51 7.90
N PRO A 62 9.98 -8.66 8.53
CA PRO A 62 10.99 -9.69 8.80
C PRO A 62 11.67 -10.25 7.54
N CYS A 63 11.02 -10.27 6.36
CA CYS A 63 11.68 -10.68 5.11
C CYS A 63 12.59 -9.60 4.49
N MET A 64 12.53 -8.37 5.02
CA MET A 64 13.19 -7.20 4.42
C MET A 64 14.38 -6.73 5.26
N LYS A 65 14.33 -6.96 6.57
CA LYS A 65 15.41 -6.72 7.53
C LYS A 65 15.23 -7.61 8.75
N ASN A 66 16.27 -7.78 9.57
CA ASN A 66 16.10 -8.41 10.87
C ASN A 66 15.21 -7.57 11.78
N VAL A 67 14.25 -8.22 12.42
CA VAL A 67 13.35 -7.59 13.39
C VAL A 67 13.21 -8.55 14.57
N GLU A 68 13.52 -8.11 15.79
CA GLU A 68 13.28 -8.96 16.97
C GLU A 68 11.78 -9.06 17.28
N PRO A 69 11.26 -10.25 17.65
CA PRO A 69 11.98 -11.51 17.90
C PRO A 69 12.19 -12.40 16.65
N VAL A 70 11.60 -12.05 15.50
CA VAL A 70 11.65 -12.84 14.26
C VAL A 70 12.90 -12.52 13.42
N THR A 71 14.02 -13.08 13.82
CA THR A 71 15.32 -12.95 13.12
C THR A 71 15.52 -14.06 12.07
N ALA A 72 16.60 -13.96 11.27
CA ALA A 72 16.96 -14.97 10.25
C ALA A 72 17.03 -16.42 10.79
N ASN A 73 17.39 -16.58 12.07
CA ASN A 73 17.53 -17.88 12.74
C ASN A 73 16.31 -18.23 13.60
N ALA A 74 15.22 -17.45 13.54
CA ALA A 74 14.02 -17.72 14.30
C ALA A 74 13.38 -19.04 13.85
N THR A 75 13.02 -19.87 14.83
CA THR A 75 12.25 -21.09 14.61
C THR A 75 10.77 -20.74 14.76
N ILE A 76 10.01 -20.84 13.66
CA ILE A 76 8.61 -20.42 13.58
C ILE A 76 7.74 -21.67 13.42
N GLN A 77 6.57 -21.69 14.07
CA GLN A 77 5.61 -22.77 13.85
C GLN A 77 5.06 -22.70 12.43
N CYS A 78 5.20 -23.78 11.65
CA CYS A 78 4.68 -23.85 10.29
C CYS A 78 3.15 -23.71 10.23
N PHE A 79 2.67 -23.11 9.14
CA PHE A 79 1.25 -23.17 8.81
C PHE A 79 0.80 -24.59 8.45
N PRO A 80 -0.48 -24.94 8.72
CA PRO A 80 -1.03 -26.23 8.32
C PRO A 80 -0.88 -26.48 6.82
N GLY A 81 -0.23 -27.60 6.44
CA GLY A 81 0.01 -27.98 5.05
C GLY A 81 1.36 -27.56 4.48
N MET A 82 2.20 -26.84 5.24
CA MET A 82 3.60 -26.63 4.90
C MET A 82 4.50 -27.74 5.47
N LYS A 83 5.57 -28.06 4.74
CA LYS A 83 6.72 -28.79 5.28
C LYS A 83 7.81 -27.77 5.55
N GLY A 84 8.18 -27.60 6.81
CA GLY A 84 9.25 -26.68 7.17
C GLY A 84 10.63 -27.20 6.79
N SER A 85 11.61 -26.31 6.77
CA SER A 85 13.02 -26.66 6.51
C SER A 85 13.77 -27.05 7.79
N LEU A 86 13.15 -26.94 8.98
CA LEU A 86 13.76 -27.23 10.28
C LEU A 86 13.10 -28.43 11.00
N ASN A 87 13.86 -29.10 11.87
CA ASN A 87 13.41 -30.20 12.74
C ASN A 87 12.55 -31.23 12.00
N ASP A 88 13.09 -31.85 10.95
CA ASP A 88 12.43 -32.88 10.13
C ASP A 88 11.06 -32.46 9.55
N GLY A 89 10.88 -31.16 9.30
CA GLY A 89 9.67 -30.62 8.68
C GLY A 89 8.60 -30.14 9.66
N VAL A 90 8.87 -30.17 10.96
CA VAL A 90 7.94 -29.71 12.01
C VAL A 90 7.95 -28.20 12.14
N ASN A 91 9.13 -27.58 12.04
CA ASN A 91 9.30 -26.15 12.23
C ASN A 91 9.77 -25.47 10.95
N CYS A 92 9.36 -24.22 10.78
CA CYS A 92 9.66 -23.42 9.61
C CYS A 92 10.73 -22.39 9.96
N ALA A 93 11.68 -22.22 9.03
CA ALA A 93 12.58 -21.08 9.02
C ALA A 93 11.87 -19.85 8.45
N LEU A 94 12.43 -18.66 8.69
CA LEU A 94 11.93 -17.43 8.07
C LEU A 94 11.96 -17.51 6.52
N SER A 95 12.96 -18.19 5.96
CA SER A 95 13.07 -18.45 4.52
C SER A 95 11.86 -19.20 3.95
N ASP A 96 11.25 -20.11 4.72
CA ASP A 96 10.06 -20.86 4.28
C ASP A 96 8.86 -19.93 4.09
N TYR A 97 8.77 -18.85 4.88
CA TYR A 97 7.73 -17.82 4.75
C TYR A 97 8.04 -16.83 3.64
N CYS A 98 9.27 -16.34 3.60
CA CYS A 98 9.69 -15.30 2.66
C CYS A 98 9.79 -15.85 1.23
N GLY A 99 10.20 -17.10 1.05
CA GLY A 99 10.41 -17.71 -0.26
C GLY A 99 11.28 -16.84 -1.16
N LEU A 100 11.00 -16.88 -2.47
CA LEU A 100 11.58 -15.97 -3.48
C LEU A 100 13.12 -15.95 -3.49
N GLY A 101 13.74 -17.10 -3.25
CA GLY A 101 15.19 -17.29 -3.33
C GLY A 101 15.97 -17.04 -2.04
N MET A 102 15.29 -16.86 -0.90
CA MET A 102 15.94 -16.73 0.40
C MET A 102 16.36 -18.09 0.98
N GLU A 103 17.61 -18.22 1.41
CA GLU A 103 18.13 -19.43 2.04
C GLU A 103 17.98 -19.42 3.58
N VAL A 104 18.04 -20.59 4.21
CA VAL A 104 17.95 -20.73 5.67
C VAL A 104 19.14 -20.04 6.33
N GLY A 105 18.87 -19.10 7.24
CA GLY A 105 19.91 -18.32 7.94
C GLY A 105 20.44 -17.12 7.14
N GLU A 106 19.97 -16.91 5.91
CA GLU A 106 20.32 -15.73 5.12
C GLU A 106 19.77 -14.46 5.77
N GLN A 107 20.53 -13.36 5.69
CA GLN A 107 20.10 -12.07 6.17
C GLN A 107 18.96 -11.52 5.30
N PRO A 108 17.80 -11.13 5.87
CA PRO A 108 16.67 -10.67 5.08
C PRO A 108 16.98 -9.38 4.31
N ASN A 109 16.73 -9.39 3.00
CA ASN A 109 17.09 -8.30 2.07
C ASN A 109 16.06 -8.07 0.94
N GLN A 110 14.83 -8.56 1.08
CA GLN A 110 13.81 -8.55 0.02
C GLN A 110 13.14 -7.17 -0.17
N TRP A 111 13.92 -6.17 -0.60
CA TRP A 111 13.50 -4.77 -0.78
C TRP A 111 12.34 -4.59 -1.77
N PHE A 112 12.18 -5.50 -2.74
CA PHE A 112 11.09 -5.47 -3.72
C PHE A 112 9.70 -5.60 -3.08
N ARG A 113 9.63 -5.99 -1.79
CA ARG A 113 8.40 -6.02 -0.98
C ARG A 113 7.82 -4.64 -0.65
N PHE A 114 8.42 -3.56 -1.12
CA PHE A 114 7.75 -2.25 -1.21
C PHE A 114 6.93 -2.07 -2.51
N ILE A 115 7.14 -2.93 -3.51
CA ILE A 115 6.55 -2.83 -4.85
C ILE A 115 5.53 -3.95 -5.09
N THR A 116 5.96 -5.20 -4.92
CA THR A 116 5.13 -6.40 -5.16
C THR A 116 3.76 -6.40 -4.46
N PRO A 117 3.58 -5.87 -3.23
CA PRO A 117 2.30 -5.94 -2.55
C PRO A 117 1.24 -5.03 -3.18
N ILE A 118 1.61 -4.06 -4.03
CA ILE A 118 0.67 -3.22 -4.79
C ILE A 118 -0.27 -4.08 -5.66
N PHE A 119 0.21 -5.25 -6.08
CA PHE A 119 -0.53 -6.15 -6.95
C PHE A 119 -1.31 -7.23 -6.18
N LEU A 120 -0.92 -7.52 -4.94
CA LEU A 120 -1.53 -8.57 -4.12
C LEU A 120 -2.76 -8.04 -3.35
N HIS A 121 -3.70 -8.92 -3.03
CA HIS A 121 -4.92 -8.57 -2.30
C HIS A 121 -5.27 -9.65 -1.27
N SER A 122 -5.77 -9.21 -0.10
CA SER A 122 -6.05 -10.10 1.04
C SER A 122 -7.40 -10.82 0.98
N GLY A 123 -8.26 -10.49 0.00
CA GLY A 123 -9.55 -11.14 -0.16
C GLY A 123 -10.48 -10.47 -1.18
N LEU A 124 -11.63 -11.09 -1.40
CA LEU A 124 -12.59 -10.74 -2.44
C LEU A 124 -13.20 -9.35 -2.21
N LEU A 125 -13.59 -9.03 -0.98
CA LEU A 125 -14.13 -7.69 -0.66
C LEU A 125 -13.06 -6.61 -0.85
N HIS A 126 -11.83 -6.90 -0.44
CA HIS A 126 -10.73 -5.96 -0.56
C HIS A 126 -10.41 -5.62 -2.02
N ILE A 127 -10.22 -6.64 -2.89
CA ILE A 127 -9.97 -6.39 -4.31
C ILE A 127 -11.18 -5.72 -4.99
N LEU A 128 -12.41 -6.09 -4.63
CA LEU A 128 -13.62 -5.50 -5.20
C LEU A 128 -13.66 -3.98 -4.98
N PHE A 129 -13.51 -3.53 -3.73
CA PHE A 129 -13.56 -2.09 -3.42
C PHE A 129 -12.40 -1.32 -4.04
N ASN A 130 -11.19 -1.89 -4.02
CA ASN A 130 -10.03 -1.27 -4.66
C ASN A 130 -10.25 -1.11 -6.18
N LEU A 131 -10.71 -2.16 -6.86
CA LEU A 131 -10.91 -2.12 -8.31
C LEU A 131 -12.08 -1.22 -8.71
N ILE A 132 -13.15 -1.13 -7.91
CA ILE A 132 -14.23 -0.16 -8.16
C ILE A 132 -13.66 1.26 -8.17
N PHE A 133 -12.88 1.63 -7.17
CA PHE A 133 -12.27 2.97 -7.12
C PHE A 133 -11.23 3.16 -8.22
N GLN A 134 -10.36 2.17 -8.45
CA GLN A 134 -9.33 2.23 -9.49
C GLN A 134 -9.90 2.41 -10.89
N ILE A 135 -10.99 1.70 -11.22
CA ILE A 135 -11.64 1.81 -12.54
C ILE A 135 -12.53 3.05 -12.64
N ARG A 136 -13.21 3.46 -11.57
CA ARG A 136 -14.06 4.68 -11.61
C ARG A 136 -13.24 5.96 -11.62
N THR A 137 -12.22 6.02 -10.77
CA THR A 137 -11.46 7.26 -10.54
C THR A 137 -10.11 7.22 -11.24
N GLY A 138 -9.37 6.12 -11.13
CA GLY A 138 -8.04 6.02 -11.73
C GLY A 138 -8.06 6.09 -13.26
N VAL A 139 -9.01 5.43 -13.90
CA VAL A 139 -9.16 5.48 -15.37
C VAL A 139 -9.51 6.88 -15.85
N ASP A 140 -10.40 7.59 -15.17
CA ASP A 140 -10.77 8.95 -15.57
C ASP A 140 -9.60 9.92 -15.36
N MET A 141 -8.86 9.80 -14.26
CA MET A 141 -7.60 10.52 -14.08
C MET A 141 -6.56 10.20 -15.17
N GLU A 142 -6.46 8.94 -15.60
CA GLU A 142 -5.54 8.57 -16.67
C GLU A 142 -5.94 9.14 -18.03
N LYS A 143 -7.23 9.22 -18.33
CA LYS A 143 -7.73 9.89 -19.54
C LYS A 143 -7.41 11.39 -19.53
N ASP A 144 -7.47 12.03 -18.37
CA ASP A 144 -7.24 13.46 -18.22
C ASP A 144 -5.75 13.83 -18.22
N PHE A 145 -4.92 13.03 -17.53
CA PHE A 145 -3.51 13.37 -17.28
C PHE A 145 -2.51 12.52 -18.08
N GLY A 146 -2.94 11.39 -18.63
CA GLY A 146 -2.13 10.49 -19.46
C GLY A 146 -1.41 9.38 -18.68
N SER A 147 -1.23 8.24 -19.35
CA SER A 147 -0.74 6.98 -18.78
C SER A 147 0.58 7.07 -18.03
N TRP A 148 1.59 7.74 -18.59
CA TRP A 148 2.92 7.76 -17.97
C TRP A 148 2.94 8.56 -16.66
N ARG A 149 2.19 9.67 -16.57
CA ARG A 149 2.11 10.50 -15.36
C ARG A 149 1.41 9.74 -14.24
N ILE A 150 0.23 9.19 -14.56
CA ILE A 150 -0.54 8.39 -13.61
C ILE A 150 0.23 7.13 -13.20
N GLY A 151 0.93 6.49 -14.14
CA GLY A 151 1.79 5.34 -13.83
C GLY A 151 2.87 5.66 -12.80
N ILE A 152 3.61 6.77 -12.99
CA ILE A 152 4.63 7.19 -12.03
C ILE A 152 4.00 7.54 -10.68
N ILE A 153 2.93 8.36 -10.65
CA ILE A 153 2.26 8.75 -9.41
C ILE A 153 1.76 7.50 -8.66
N TYR A 154 1.09 6.58 -9.34
CA TYR A 154 0.52 5.39 -8.74
C TYR A 154 1.60 4.49 -8.13
N MET A 155 2.67 4.21 -8.88
CA MET A 155 3.76 3.38 -8.37
C MET A 155 4.53 4.08 -7.24
N ALA A 156 4.83 5.38 -7.38
CA ALA A 156 5.53 6.15 -6.38
C ALA A 156 4.76 6.17 -5.05
N THR A 157 3.48 6.54 -5.10
CA THR A 157 2.62 6.65 -3.91
C THR A 157 2.36 5.29 -3.25
N GLY A 158 2.20 4.21 -4.04
CA GLY A 158 2.11 2.85 -3.51
C GLY A 158 3.39 2.43 -2.75
N ILE A 159 4.56 2.65 -3.35
CA ILE A 159 5.86 2.34 -2.74
C ILE A 159 6.07 3.14 -1.45
N PHE A 160 5.81 4.44 -1.49
CA PHE A 160 5.96 5.30 -0.32
C PHE A 160 4.96 4.94 0.77
N GLY A 161 3.72 4.62 0.41
CA GLY A 161 2.71 4.10 1.32
C GLY A 161 3.21 2.86 2.06
N PHE A 162 3.72 1.86 1.34
CA PHE A 162 4.27 0.67 1.99
C PHE A 162 5.53 0.95 2.81
N ALA A 163 6.40 1.86 2.39
CA ALA A 163 7.56 2.27 3.18
C ALA A 163 7.14 2.95 4.50
N PHE A 164 6.17 3.85 4.44
CA PHE A 164 5.62 4.53 5.60
C PHE A 164 4.85 3.58 6.52
N GLY A 165 4.08 2.63 5.97
CA GLY A 165 3.44 1.55 6.71
C GLY A 165 4.45 0.61 7.39
N ALA A 166 5.54 0.25 6.70
CA ALA A 166 6.61 -0.60 7.25
C ALA A 166 7.40 0.06 8.37
N TYR A 167 7.51 1.39 8.33
CA TYR A 167 8.07 2.17 9.43
C TYR A 167 7.19 2.08 10.69
N ASN A 168 5.86 2.06 10.53
CA ASN A 168 4.90 2.11 11.65
C ASN A 168 4.42 0.73 12.15
N SER A 169 4.58 -0.34 11.37
CA SER A 169 4.12 -1.69 11.74
C SER A 169 4.97 -2.77 11.08
N ILE A 170 5.15 -3.91 11.74
CA ILE A 170 5.79 -5.10 11.17
C ILE A 170 4.76 -6.02 10.47
N ALA A 171 3.47 -5.84 10.76
CA ALA A 171 2.37 -6.69 10.33
C ALA A 171 2.23 -6.73 8.80
N THR A 172 1.86 -7.89 8.26
CA THR A 172 1.76 -8.09 6.80
C THR A 172 0.75 -7.14 6.15
N SER A 173 1.12 -6.56 5.01
CA SER A 173 0.27 -5.61 4.27
C SER A 173 0.31 -5.88 2.77
N VAL A 174 -0.83 -5.71 2.11
CA VAL A 174 -1.03 -5.91 0.66
C VAL A 174 -2.11 -4.94 0.16
N GLY A 175 -2.19 -4.76 -1.15
CA GLY A 175 -3.24 -4.00 -1.82
C GLY A 175 -2.73 -2.73 -2.48
N CYS A 176 -3.43 -2.27 -3.51
CA CYS A 176 -3.10 -1.01 -4.16
C CYS A 176 -3.65 0.22 -3.44
N SER A 177 -4.34 0.06 -2.31
CA SER A 177 -5.03 1.15 -1.63
C SER A 177 -4.12 2.34 -1.29
N GLY A 178 -2.85 2.13 -0.93
CA GLY A 178 -1.87 3.23 -0.78
C GLY A 178 -1.71 4.08 -2.06
N ALA A 179 -1.66 3.45 -3.23
CA ALA A 179 -1.63 4.15 -4.51
C ALA A 179 -2.96 4.87 -4.81
N LEU A 180 -4.10 4.26 -4.44
CA LEU A 180 -5.42 4.87 -4.61
C LEU A 180 -5.59 6.11 -3.73
N TYR A 181 -5.11 6.08 -2.49
CA TYR A 181 -5.03 7.27 -1.64
C TYR A 181 -4.09 8.33 -2.21
N GLY A 182 -3.03 7.92 -2.91
CA GLY A 182 -2.21 8.83 -3.72
C GLY A 182 -3.01 9.55 -4.81
N LEU A 183 -3.89 8.83 -5.52
CA LEU A 183 -4.82 9.44 -6.48
C LEU A 183 -5.81 10.39 -5.80
N ILE A 184 -6.34 10.06 -4.62
CA ILE A 184 -7.17 10.97 -3.82
C ILE A 184 -6.39 12.24 -3.46
N GLY A 185 -5.12 12.11 -3.05
CA GLY A 185 -4.23 13.25 -2.78
C GLY A 185 -4.01 14.14 -4.01
N CYS A 186 -3.87 13.54 -5.18
CA CYS A 186 -3.81 14.24 -6.46
C CYS A 186 -5.12 14.99 -6.79
N LEU A 187 -6.28 14.37 -6.58
CA LEU A 187 -7.58 15.02 -6.80
C LEU A 187 -7.82 16.15 -5.81
N PHE A 188 -7.42 15.97 -4.55
CA PHE A 188 -7.45 17.03 -3.54
C PHE A 188 -6.58 18.20 -3.97
N LEU A 189 -5.36 17.94 -4.44
CA LEU A 189 -4.48 18.96 -4.99
C LEU A 189 -5.11 19.67 -6.19
N ASP A 190 -5.67 18.93 -7.15
CA ASP A 190 -6.30 19.49 -8.34
C ASP A 190 -7.48 20.41 -7.99
N LEU A 191 -8.33 20.00 -7.05
CA LEU A 191 -9.41 20.83 -6.50
C LEU A 191 -8.88 22.18 -5.97
N ILE A 192 -7.80 22.17 -5.18
CA ILE A 192 -7.19 23.40 -4.66
C ILE A 192 -6.58 24.25 -5.78
N GLN A 193 -5.92 23.63 -6.77
CA GLN A 193 -5.30 24.36 -7.88
C GLN A 193 -6.29 24.95 -8.87
N SER A 194 -7.47 24.32 -8.99
CA SER A 194 -8.56 24.66 -9.91
C SER A 194 -9.70 25.44 -9.21
N TRP A 195 -9.47 25.91 -7.98
CA TRP A 195 -10.46 26.59 -7.13
C TRP A 195 -11.23 27.73 -7.82
N LYS A 196 -10.57 28.46 -8.74
CA LYS A 196 -11.18 29.59 -9.46
C LYS A 196 -12.09 29.18 -10.63
N ILE A 197 -11.98 27.94 -11.11
CA ILE A 197 -12.77 27.42 -12.24
C ILE A 197 -14.01 26.67 -11.73
N ILE A 198 -13.91 26.07 -10.55
CA ILE A 198 -14.97 25.25 -9.97
C ILE A 198 -16.13 26.14 -9.51
N VAL A 199 -17.36 25.77 -9.88
CA VAL A 199 -18.58 26.56 -9.63
C VAL A 199 -18.87 26.71 -8.12
N ASN A 200 -18.73 25.63 -7.34
CA ASN A 200 -18.92 25.64 -5.89
C ASN A 200 -17.76 24.90 -5.17
N PRO A 201 -16.60 25.54 -5.05
CA PRO A 201 -15.38 24.86 -4.60
C PRO A 201 -15.45 24.44 -3.12
N TRP A 202 -16.18 25.17 -2.28
CA TRP A 202 -16.38 24.80 -0.88
C TRP A 202 -17.23 23.53 -0.74
N ALA A 203 -18.28 23.37 -1.54
CA ALA A 203 -19.07 22.14 -1.52
C ALA A 203 -18.26 20.93 -2.01
N GLU A 204 -17.45 21.09 -3.06
CA GLU A 204 -16.53 20.03 -3.51
C GLU A 204 -15.47 19.70 -2.45
N LEU A 205 -14.94 20.71 -1.75
CA LEU A 205 -14.00 20.51 -0.65
C LEU A 205 -14.60 19.71 0.49
N PHE A 206 -15.80 20.07 0.97
CA PHE A 206 -16.43 19.33 2.06
C PHE A 206 -16.80 17.90 1.66
N LYS A 207 -17.20 17.67 0.41
CA LYS A 207 -17.40 16.30 -0.12
C LYS A 207 -16.09 15.51 -0.12
N MET A 208 -15.01 16.09 -0.64
CA MET A 208 -13.70 15.43 -0.68
C MET A 208 -13.18 15.13 0.73
N LEU A 209 -13.29 16.09 1.67
CA LEU A 209 -12.93 15.89 3.07
C LEU A 209 -13.78 14.81 3.73
N GLY A 210 -15.08 14.77 3.45
CA GLY A 210 -15.97 13.70 3.92
C GLY A 210 -15.51 12.32 3.45
N VAL A 211 -15.17 12.18 2.17
CA VAL A 211 -14.62 10.93 1.61
C VAL A 211 -13.32 10.53 2.32
N ILE A 212 -12.37 11.47 2.46
CA ILE A 212 -11.07 11.21 3.12
C ILE A 212 -11.26 10.78 4.58
N VAL A 213 -12.12 11.47 5.33
CA VAL A 213 -12.37 11.17 6.74
C VAL A 213 -13.04 9.81 6.90
N VAL A 214 -14.08 9.52 6.10
CA VAL A 214 -14.78 8.22 6.15
C VAL A 214 -13.83 7.09 5.75
N SER A 215 -13.04 7.27 4.70
CA SER A 215 -12.13 6.23 4.21
C SER A 215 -11.02 5.93 5.22
N LEU A 216 -10.41 6.97 5.83
CA LEU A 216 -9.40 6.79 6.88
C LEU A 216 -10.01 6.22 8.17
N SER A 217 -11.28 6.51 8.46
CA SER A 217 -11.99 5.92 9.60
C SER A 217 -12.23 4.41 9.39
N ILE A 218 -12.59 4.00 8.17
CA ILE A 218 -12.65 2.57 7.80
C ILE A 218 -11.26 1.94 7.91
N GLY A 219 -10.20 2.68 7.61
CA GLY A 219 -8.81 2.26 7.78
C GLY A 219 -8.41 1.89 9.21
N LEU A 220 -9.18 2.30 10.22
CA LEU A 220 -8.96 1.91 11.63
C LEU A 220 -9.49 0.51 11.96
N CYS A 221 -10.20 -0.12 11.02
CA CYS A 221 -10.62 -1.51 11.15
C CYS A 221 -9.43 -2.48 11.08
N HIS A 222 -9.59 -3.63 11.73
CA HIS A 222 -8.58 -4.69 11.73
C HIS A 222 -8.23 -5.13 10.29
N PHE A 223 -6.95 -5.45 10.04
CA PHE A 223 -6.37 -5.86 8.74
C PHE A 223 -6.21 -4.76 7.67
N ILE A 224 -6.43 -3.48 8.01
CA ILE A 224 -6.20 -2.37 7.09
C ILE A 224 -4.98 -1.54 7.54
N ASP A 225 -4.08 -1.26 6.60
CA ASP A 225 -2.86 -0.48 6.83
C ASP A 225 -3.13 1.01 6.57
N ASN A 226 -3.69 1.69 7.57
CA ASN A 226 -4.02 3.10 7.47
C ASN A 226 -2.77 3.99 7.35
N SER A 227 -1.63 3.53 7.90
CA SER A 227 -0.33 4.18 7.72
C SER A 227 0.03 4.24 6.24
N ALA A 228 -0.11 3.14 5.51
CA ALA A 228 0.10 3.15 4.07
C ALA A 228 -0.86 4.08 3.32
N HIS A 229 -2.11 4.24 3.79
CA HIS A 229 -3.08 5.18 3.22
C HIS A 229 -2.66 6.64 3.42
N VAL A 230 -2.27 7.00 4.64
CA VAL A 230 -1.77 8.34 4.97
C VAL A 230 -0.50 8.67 4.18
N GLY A 231 0.46 7.73 4.15
CA GLY A 231 1.69 7.88 3.38
C GLY A 231 1.40 8.06 1.88
N GLY A 232 0.50 7.24 1.33
CA GLY A 232 0.03 7.34 -0.05
C GLY A 232 -0.58 8.72 -0.36
N PHE A 233 -1.49 9.21 0.48
CA PHE A 233 -2.13 10.52 0.31
C PHE A 233 -1.14 11.68 0.30
N ILE A 234 -0.20 11.71 1.27
CA ILE A 234 0.85 12.73 1.35
C ILE A 234 1.74 12.68 0.11
N SER A 235 2.20 11.48 -0.26
CA SER A 235 2.99 11.30 -1.47
C SER A 235 2.21 11.69 -2.74
N GLY A 236 0.88 11.52 -2.75
CA GLY A 236 0.00 11.91 -3.84
C GLY A 236 -0.02 13.42 -4.05
N ILE A 237 -0.16 14.21 -2.99
CA ILE A 237 -0.06 15.67 -3.07
C ILE A 237 1.31 16.09 -3.61
N LEU A 238 2.39 15.51 -3.07
CA LEU A 238 3.75 15.87 -3.45
C LEU A 238 4.06 15.50 -4.91
N THR A 239 3.78 14.26 -5.32
CA THR A 239 3.99 13.80 -6.71
C THR A 239 3.02 14.44 -7.68
N GLY A 240 1.81 14.79 -7.24
CA GLY A 240 0.84 15.57 -8.00
C GLY A 240 1.37 16.95 -8.37
N LEU A 241 2.05 17.65 -7.44
CA LEU A 241 2.72 18.93 -7.71
C LEU A 241 3.85 18.81 -8.75
N ILE A 242 4.45 17.62 -8.87
CA ILE A 242 5.58 17.36 -9.78
C ILE A 242 5.08 17.00 -11.18
N PHE A 243 4.11 16.09 -11.27
CA PHE A 243 3.75 15.45 -12.52
C PHE A 243 2.46 15.98 -13.14
N LEU A 244 1.48 16.45 -12.36
CA LEU A 244 0.20 16.89 -12.93
C LEU A 244 0.33 18.24 -13.65
N PRO A 245 -0.35 18.40 -14.80
CA PRO A 245 -0.38 19.66 -15.51
C PRO A 245 -1.08 20.74 -14.67
N THR A 246 -0.48 21.92 -14.59
CA THR A 246 -1.02 23.04 -13.80
C THR A 246 -1.69 24.08 -14.70
N ILE A 247 -2.92 24.48 -14.38
CA ILE A 247 -3.59 25.63 -15.01
C ILE A 247 -3.15 26.90 -14.27
N ALA A 248 -2.61 27.92 -14.97
CA ALA A 248 -2.15 29.16 -14.34
C ALA A 248 -2.96 30.37 -14.83
N PHE A 249 -3.39 31.23 -13.90
CA PHE A 249 -4.23 32.40 -14.21
C PHE A 249 -3.44 33.72 -14.32
N SER A 250 -2.16 33.73 -13.94
CA SER A 250 -1.28 34.90 -14.05
C SER A 250 0.20 34.50 -14.06
N LYS A 251 1.09 35.42 -14.46
CA LYS A 251 2.56 35.23 -14.34
C LYS A 251 3.02 35.03 -12.90
N ARG A 252 2.30 35.58 -11.91
CA ARG A 252 2.59 35.37 -10.48
C ARG A 252 2.17 33.97 -10.04
N ASP A 253 0.98 33.54 -10.43
CA ASP A 253 0.44 32.21 -10.14
C ASP A 253 1.32 31.11 -10.75
N LEU A 254 1.72 31.27 -12.02
CA LEU A 254 2.67 30.36 -12.67
C LEU A 254 4.01 30.26 -11.91
N ARG A 255 4.55 31.39 -11.43
CA ARG A 255 5.78 31.41 -10.63
C ARG A 255 5.59 30.66 -9.32
N ILE A 256 4.49 30.89 -8.60
CA ILE A 256 4.18 30.19 -7.35
C ILE A 256 4.09 28.68 -7.58
N LYS A 257 3.34 28.23 -8.60
CA LYS A 257 3.17 26.80 -8.90
C LYS A 257 4.49 26.14 -9.31
N ARG A 258 5.33 26.81 -10.10
CA ARG A 258 6.67 26.32 -10.44
C ARG A 258 7.59 26.23 -9.22
N THR A 259 7.56 27.22 -8.33
CA THR A 259 8.31 27.15 -7.07
C THR A 259 7.81 25.99 -6.21
N ALA A 260 6.49 25.81 -6.08
CA ALA A 260 5.90 24.68 -5.35
C ALA A 260 6.32 23.33 -5.94
N MET A 261 6.35 23.19 -7.27
CA MET A 261 6.86 22.01 -7.96
C MET A 261 8.32 21.72 -7.60
N ILE A 262 9.21 22.71 -7.72
CA ILE A 262 10.64 22.56 -7.40
C ILE A 262 10.83 22.17 -5.93
N VAL A 263 10.16 22.85 -5.01
CA VAL A 263 10.19 22.52 -3.57
C VAL A 263 9.68 21.10 -3.35
N SER A 264 8.59 20.71 -4.01
CA SER A 264 8.02 19.36 -3.90
C SER A 264 9.00 18.27 -4.32
N ILE A 265 9.83 18.49 -5.35
CA ILE A 265 10.88 17.54 -5.75
C ILE A 265 11.84 17.26 -4.59
N PHE A 266 12.36 18.31 -3.95
CA PHE A 266 13.30 18.16 -2.83
C PHE A 266 12.63 17.55 -1.60
N VAL A 267 11.40 17.97 -1.28
CA VAL A 267 10.63 17.43 -0.16
C VAL A 267 10.32 15.95 -0.37
N THR A 268 9.92 15.56 -1.58
CA THR A 268 9.67 14.16 -1.94
C THR A 268 10.94 13.34 -1.81
N ALA A 269 12.06 13.78 -2.41
CA ALA A 269 13.33 13.06 -2.32
C ALA A 269 13.79 12.88 -0.87
N TYR A 270 13.68 13.93 -0.05
CA TYR A 270 14.00 13.85 1.38
C TYR A 270 13.07 12.90 2.13
N ALA A 271 11.76 12.95 1.87
CA ALA A 271 10.80 12.06 2.52
C ALA A 271 11.08 10.58 2.22
N TYR A 272 11.40 10.24 0.96
CA TYR A 272 11.80 8.88 0.56
C TYR A 272 13.11 8.46 1.23
N TYR A 273 14.13 9.32 1.20
CA TYR A 273 15.39 9.05 1.88
C TYR A 273 15.17 8.80 3.38
N TRP A 274 14.40 9.68 4.03
CA TRP A 274 14.12 9.61 5.46
C TRP A 274 13.38 8.33 5.80
N VAL A 275 12.28 8.00 5.12
CA VAL A 275 11.48 6.80 5.46
C VAL A 275 12.27 5.51 5.26
N PHE A 276 13.06 5.38 4.19
CA PHE A 276 13.88 4.19 3.97
C PHE A 276 15.06 4.10 4.94
N LYS A 277 15.75 5.22 5.21
CA LYS A 277 16.82 5.25 6.19
C LYS A 277 16.31 4.84 7.56
N THR A 278 15.20 5.43 8.01
CA THR A 278 14.62 5.10 9.32
C THR A 278 14.15 3.65 9.35
N PHE A 279 13.52 3.16 8.28
CA PHE A 279 13.14 1.75 8.17
C PHE A 279 14.34 0.81 8.34
N TYR A 280 15.50 1.06 7.73
CA TYR A 280 16.65 0.14 7.84
C TYR A 280 17.55 0.39 9.07
N SER A 281 17.58 1.60 9.64
CA SER A 281 18.50 1.94 10.74
C SER A 281 17.90 1.82 12.13
N GLU A 282 16.58 1.99 12.28
CA GLU A 282 15.94 1.96 13.59
C GLU A 282 15.08 0.70 13.77
N ASN A 283 15.24 0.04 14.91
CA ASN A 283 14.21 -0.88 15.42
C ASN A 283 13.01 -0.04 15.85
N GLN A 284 11.79 -0.50 15.55
CA GLN A 284 10.56 0.30 15.68
C GLN A 284 10.42 0.92 17.09
N LYS A 285 10.43 2.25 17.17
CA LYS A 285 10.38 3.01 18.43
C LYS A 285 9.17 3.96 18.53
N CYS A 286 8.27 3.96 17.55
CA CYS A 286 7.16 4.91 17.55
C CYS A 286 5.97 4.44 18.39
N LYS A 287 5.95 4.81 19.68
CA LYS A 287 4.86 4.44 20.62
C LYS A 287 3.46 4.92 20.20
N TRP A 288 3.36 6.03 19.47
CA TRP A 288 2.07 6.62 19.09
C TRP A 288 1.59 6.17 17.70
N CYS A 289 2.49 5.63 16.86
CA CYS A 289 2.16 5.28 15.48
C CYS A 289 1.13 4.13 15.38
N LYS A 290 0.98 3.32 16.44
CA LYS A 290 -0.08 2.32 16.55
C LYS A 290 -1.48 2.94 16.37
N TYR A 291 -1.70 4.15 16.89
CA TYR A 291 -2.99 4.83 16.82
C TYR A 291 -3.35 5.35 15.41
N ILE A 292 -2.40 5.33 14.48
CA ILE A 292 -2.71 5.58 13.06
C ILE A 292 -3.50 4.40 12.49
N ASN A 293 -3.16 3.17 12.89
CA ASN A 293 -3.72 1.95 12.31
C ASN A 293 -4.88 1.35 13.10
N CYS A 294 -5.05 1.71 14.37
CA CYS A 294 -6.07 1.10 15.21
C CYS A 294 -6.53 2.03 16.35
N ILE A 295 -7.76 1.81 16.80
CA ILE A 295 -8.26 2.33 18.08
C ILE A 295 -8.21 1.18 19.09
N ASP A 296 -7.79 1.48 20.31
CA ASP A 296 -7.65 0.51 21.39
C ASP A 296 -9.02 0.04 21.90
N TYR A 297 -9.63 -0.86 21.15
CA TYR A 297 -10.92 -1.49 21.44
C TYR A 297 -10.79 -3.00 21.21
N LYS A 298 -11.08 -3.81 22.24
CA LYS A 298 -11.07 -5.28 22.19
C LYS A 298 -9.84 -5.90 21.50
N ASP A 299 -8.64 -5.53 21.95
CA ASP A 299 -7.37 -6.11 21.47
C ASP A 299 -7.03 -5.86 19.98
N TRP A 300 -7.73 -4.97 19.28
CA TRP A 300 -7.49 -4.71 17.86
C TRP A 300 -6.10 -4.17 17.54
N CYS A 301 -5.43 -3.59 18.53
CA CYS A 301 -4.09 -3.05 18.41
C CYS A 301 -2.95 -4.05 18.69
N LYS A 302 -3.22 -5.29 19.12
CA LYS A 302 -2.17 -6.25 19.55
C LYS A 302 -1.12 -6.57 18.48
N ASN A 303 -1.45 -6.45 17.19
CA ASN A 303 -0.52 -6.67 16.08
C ASN A 303 0.41 -5.48 15.80
N TYR A 304 0.25 -4.38 16.54
CA TYR A 304 0.98 -3.11 16.39
C TYR A 304 1.78 -2.73 17.66
N GLU A 305 1.86 -3.64 18.64
CA GLU A 305 2.66 -3.52 19.88
C GLU A 305 3.94 -4.36 19.80
#